data_AF-A0A6B8KKW3-F1
#
_entry.id   AF-A0A6B8KKW3-F1
#
_cell.length_a   1.000
_cell.length_b   1.000
_cell.length_c   1.000
_cell.angle_alpha   90.00
_cell.angle_beta   90.00
_cell.angle_gamma   90.00
#
_symmetry.space_group_name_H-M   'P 1'
#
loop_
_entity.id
_entity.type
_entity.pdbx_description
1 polymer ?
#
loop_
_entity_poly.entity_id
_entity_poly.type
_entity_poly.pdbx_seq_one_letter_code
_entity_poly.pdbx_strand_id
1 'polypeptide(L)'
;MRATAEASTPSVAAPSAKASRRPRRRRCRRRIGWRRPTRIAEPAANSCWAGDGYDLAKFGQAQETSDELIASYEKWLEAFPIVLIEDGLNENDWSGFARQTAAQSGRAQIVGDDIFVTNPAFIRRGIAENAANPVLITLNQIGSVSETMQAIALCREAGWAYVISHRSGETEDAFIADFAVAMGGGQIKTGSASRSERIAKYNRLLEIEAELGRAATFRSPFARGESRSASGMRNGDSNLSLRRAGIPNVSPARGSQRGVGAEARGSAHPRR
;
A
#
# COMPACT_ATOMS: atom_id res chain seq x y z
N MET A 1 14.15 -4.40 46.71
CA MET A 1 13.62 -5.10 45.53
C MET A 1 13.67 -4.15 44.33
N ARG A 2 14.75 -4.22 43.55
CA ARG A 2 14.87 -3.59 42.21
C ARG A 2 15.20 -4.73 41.27
N ALA A 3 14.27 -5.07 40.38
CA ALA A 3 14.52 -6.03 39.31
C ALA A 3 14.87 -5.23 38.04
N THR A 4 16.15 -5.19 37.73
CA THR A 4 16.70 -4.85 36.42
C THR A 4 16.47 -6.04 35.50
N ALA A 5 15.71 -5.84 34.42
CA ALA A 5 15.61 -6.79 33.33
C ALA A 5 16.48 -6.29 32.17
N GLU A 6 17.72 -6.79 32.11
CA GLU A 6 18.50 -6.83 30.88
C GLU A 6 17.82 -7.85 29.95
N ALA A 7 17.19 -7.36 28.87
CA ALA A 7 16.84 -8.20 27.74
C ALA A 7 17.94 -8.05 26.69
N SER A 8 18.86 -9.00 26.74
CA SER A 8 19.84 -9.28 25.69
C SER A 8 19.14 -9.44 24.34
N THR A 9 19.54 -8.62 23.39
CA THR A 9 19.14 -8.68 21.99
C THR A 9 19.84 -9.86 21.30
N PRO A 10 19.13 -10.81 20.70
CA PRO A 10 19.66 -11.52 19.55
C PRO A 10 19.30 -10.68 18.32
N SER A 11 20.27 -9.87 17.90
CA SER A 11 20.36 -9.37 16.53
C SER A 11 20.28 -10.55 15.57
N VAL A 12 19.09 -10.84 15.04
CA VAL A 12 18.97 -11.68 13.85
C VAL A 12 19.36 -10.77 12.69
N ALA A 13 20.66 -10.77 12.42
CA ALA A 13 21.25 -10.12 11.27
C ALA A 13 20.42 -10.41 10.02
N ALA A 14 19.91 -9.34 9.40
CA ALA A 14 19.58 -9.39 7.98
C ALA A 14 20.78 -10.00 7.25
N PRO A 15 20.61 -11.03 6.40
CA PRO A 15 21.74 -11.64 5.74
C PRO A 15 22.42 -10.57 4.89
N SER A 16 23.63 -10.20 5.33
CA SER A 16 24.58 -9.32 4.65
C SER A 16 24.44 -9.48 3.14
N ALA A 17 23.82 -8.50 2.49
CA ALA A 17 23.72 -8.41 1.04
C ALA A 17 25.05 -7.93 0.45
N LYS A 18 26.17 -8.52 0.89
CA LYS A 18 27.42 -8.45 0.13
C LYS A 18 27.21 -9.21 -1.17
N ALA A 19 27.51 -8.58 -2.29
CA ALA A 19 27.22 -8.97 -3.65
C ALA A 19 27.88 -10.28 -4.15
N SER A 20 28.17 -11.29 -3.30
CA SER A 20 28.92 -12.49 -3.68
C SER A 20 28.20 -13.85 -3.46
N ARG A 21 26.91 -13.89 -3.08
CA ARG A 21 26.15 -15.16 -2.96
C ARG A 21 25.07 -15.37 -4.04
N ARG A 22 25.39 -15.11 -5.31
CA ARG A 22 24.50 -15.39 -6.46
C ARG A 22 24.16 -16.88 -6.71
N PRO A 23 24.96 -17.91 -6.36
CA PRO A 23 24.63 -19.30 -6.74
C PRO A 23 23.53 -19.98 -5.91
N ARG A 24 23.48 -19.74 -4.59
CA ARG A 24 22.64 -20.55 -3.67
C ARG A 24 21.14 -20.25 -3.80
N ARG A 25 20.73 -18.98 -3.96
CA ARG A 25 19.31 -18.60 -4.08
C ARG A 25 18.66 -19.06 -5.40
N ARG A 26 19.43 -19.16 -6.49
CA ARG A 26 18.95 -19.71 -7.76
C ARG A 26 18.73 -21.23 -7.68
N ARG A 27 19.46 -21.94 -6.81
CA ARG A 27 19.43 -23.40 -6.66
C ARG A 27 18.15 -23.93 -5.99
N CYS A 28 17.64 -23.25 -4.96
CA CYS A 28 16.36 -23.64 -4.33
C CYS A 28 15.19 -23.50 -5.32
N ARG A 29 15.15 -22.42 -6.12
CA ARG A 29 14.02 -22.11 -7.00
C ARG A 29 13.93 -23.02 -8.22
N ARG A 30 15.07 -23.43 -8.79
CA ARG A 30 15.11 -24.43 -9.89
C ARG A 30 14.67 -25.83 -9.44
N ARG A 31 14.85 -26.18 -8.17
CA ARG A 31 14.48 -27.51 -7.63
C ARG A 31 12.97 -27.74 -7.49
N ILE A 32 12.17 -26.66 -7.41
CA ILE A 32 10.72 -26.74 -7.17
C ILE A 32 9.86 -26.46 -8.41
N GLY A 33 10.46 -26.36 -9.61
CA GLY A 33 9.71 -26.23 -10.87
C GLY A 33 9.01 -24.88 -11.11
N TRP A 34 9.18 -23.88 -10.24
CA TRP A 34 8.57 -22.56 -10.40
C TRP A 34 9.14 -21.81 -11.62
N ARG A 35 8.27 -21.51 -12.61
CA ARG A 35 8.58 -20.55 -13.69
C ARG A 35 8.85 -19.16 -13.09
N ARG A 36 9.62 -18.33 -13.83
CA ARG A 36 10.19 -17.05 -13.38
C ARG A 36 9.25 -16.30 -12.42
N PRO A 37 9.48 -16.35 -11.10
CA PRO A 37 8.57 -15.74 -10.15
C PRO A 37 8.64 -14.23 -10.29
N THR A 38 7.46 -13.62 -10.31
CA THR A 38 7.25 -12.18 -10.20
C THR A 38 8.00 -11.65 -8.97
N ARG A 39 8.63 -10.48 -9.10
CA ARG A 39 9.40 -9.86 -8.01
C ARG A 39 8.80 -8.53 -7.60
N ILE A 40 8.97 -8.25 -6.32
CA ILE A 40 8.62 -6.98 -5.69
C ILE A 40 9.91 -6.41 -5.12
N ALA A 41 10.09 -5.09 -5.23
CA ALA A 41 11.16 -4.35 -4.59
C ALA A 41 10.55 -3.36 -3.57
N GLU A 42 11.09 -3.33 -2.36
CA GLU A 42 10.62 -2.44 -1.28
C GLU A 42 11.87 -1.79 -0.66
N PRO A 43 12.42 -0.74 -1.27
CA PRO A 43 13.65 -0.11 -0.80
C PRO A 43 13.49 0.62 0.54
N ALA A 44 12.27 1.07 0.88
CA ALA A 44 11.99 1.88 2.07
C ALA A 44 12.97 3.07 2.16
N ALA A 45 13.00 3.86 1.07
CA ALA A 45 14.08 4.81 0.79
C ALA A 45 14.20 5.94 1.84
N ASN A 46 13.13 6.21 2.59
CA ASN A 46 13.13 7.03 3.80
C ASN A 46 14.30 6.72 4.75
N SER A 47 14.60 5.43 4.95
CA SER A 47 15.66 4.98 5.87
C SER A 47 17.09 5.28 5.40
N CYS A 48 17.25 5.69 4.14
CA CYS A 48 18.52 6.03 3.51
C CYS A 48 18.60 7.51 3.14
N TRP A 49 17.55 8.31 3.39
CA TRP A 49 17.57 9.74 3.08
C TRP A 49 18.48 10.50 4.06
N ALA A 50 19.44 11.26 3.54
CA ALA A 50 20.38 12.05 4.31
C ALA A 50 20.74 13.35 3.56
N GLY A 51 20.48 14.49 4.21
CA GLY A 51 20.71 15.81 3.59
C GLY A 51 19.78 16.03 2.39
N ASP A 52 20.35 16.05 1.20
CA ASP A 52 19.69 16.30 -0.09
C ASP A 52 19.65 15.07 -1.03
N GLY A 53 20.03 13.88 -0.53
CA GLY A 53 20.00 12.65 -1.32
C GLY A 53 19.91 11.38 -0.48
N TYR A 54 20.21 10.24 -1.11
CA TYR A 54 20.12 8.90 -0.53
C TYR A 54 21.52 8.36 -0.20
N ASP A 55 21.86 8.27 1.08
CA ASP A 55 23.10 7.65 1.55
C ASP A 55 23.00 6.12 1.48
N LEU A 56 23.65 5.56 0.46
CA LEU A 56 23.74 4.13 0.20
C LEU A 56 25.08 3.53 0.66
N ALA A 57 25.84 4.20 1.54
CA ALA A 57 27.14 3.74 2.00
C ALA A 57 27.07 2.36 2.70
N LYS A 58 25.96 2.06 3.39
CA LYS A 58 25.67 0.73 3.98
C LYS A 58 25.70 -0.40 2.95
N PHE A 59 25.47 -0.06 1.67
CA PHE A 59 25.48 -0.98 0.53
C PHE A 59 26.76 -0.86 -0.31
N GLY A 60 27.72 -0.03 0.10
CA GLY A 60 28.97 0.21 -0.62
C GLY A 60 28.80 1.07 -1.87
N GLN A 61 27.76 1.90 -1.92
CA GLN A 61 27.48 2.84 -3.00
C GLN A 61 27.66 4.28 -2.51
N ALA A 62 27.92 5.19 -3.46
CA ALA A 62 27.94 6.62 -3.17
C ALA A 62 26.52 7.11 -2.85
N GLN A 63 26.42 8.33 -2.31
CA GLN A 63 25.14 9.02 -2.20
C GLN A 63 24.56 9.22 -3.60
N GLU A 64 23.28 8.88 -3.77
CA GLU A 64 22.56 9.05 -5.03
C GLU A 64 21.52 10.18 -4.88
N THR A 65 21.31 10.95 -5.93
CA THR A 65 20.15 11.83 -6.09
C THR A 65 18.91 11.00 -6.44
N SER A 66 17.72 11.61 -6.38
CA SER A 66 16.48 10.93 -6.81
C SER A 66 16.54 10.44 -8.24
N ASP A 67 17.14 11.22 -9.16
CA ASP A 67 17.21 10.84 -10.57
C ASP A 67 18.18 9.67 -10.80
N GLU A 68 19.29 9.63 -10.06
CA GLU A 68 20.23 8.50 -10.08
C GLU A 68 19.58 7.24 -9.52
N LEU A 69 18.83 7.35 -8.42
CA LEU A 69 18.14 6.22 -7.80
C LEU A 69 17.02 5.68 -8.70
N ILE A 70 16.26 6.56 -9.37
CA ILE A 70 15.29 6.18 -10.40
C ILE A 70 15.99 5.42 -11.55
N ALA A 71 17.14 5.91 -12.03
CA ALA A 71 17.91 5.23 -13.07
C ALA A 71 18.44 3.85 -12.60
N SER A 72 18.80 3.72 -11.32
CA SER A 72 19.15 2.44 -10.70
C SER A 72 17.99 1.45 -10.73
N TYR A 73 16.76 1.88 -10.44
CA TYR A 73 15.56 1.04 -10.56
C TYR A 73 15.25 0.62 -11.99
N GLU A 74 15.50 1.48 -12.99
CA GLU A 74 15.31 1.12 -14.40
C GLU A 74 16.21 -0.06 -14.79
N LYS A 75 17.50 -0.01 -14.39
CA LYS A 75 18.44 -1.13 -14.57
C LYS A 75 17.94 -2.41 -13.89
N TRP A 76 17.25 -2.30 -12.74
CA TRP A 76 16.68 -3.47 -12.06
C TRP A 76 15.48 -4.02 -12.81
N LEU A 77 14.60 -3.16 -13.34
CA LEU A 77 13.47 -3.57 -14.16
C LEU A 77 13.93 -4.29 -15.43
N GLU A 78 15.06 -3.90 -16.03
CA GLU A 78 15.69 -4.61 -17.15
C GLU A 78 16.27 -5.97 -16.74
N ALA A 79 16.95 -6.04 -15.61
CA ALA A 79 17.64 -7.24 -15.16
C ALA A 79 16.71 -8.30 -14.54
N PHE A 80 15.57 -7.88 -14.00
CA PHE A 80 14.69 -8.71 -13.19
C PHE A 80 13.21 -8.49 -13.54
N PRO A 81 12.35 -9.52 -13.44
CA PRO A 81 10.91 -9.38 -13.66
C PRO A 81 10.24 -8.76 -12.42
N ILE A 82 10.61 -7.52 -12.10
CA ILE A 82 9.99 -6.71 -11.04
C ILE A 82 8.69 -6.14 -11.59
N VAL A 83 7.60 -6.30 -10.85
CA VAL A 83 6.27 -5.79 -11.23
C VAL A 83 5.75 -4.72 -10.30
N LEU A 84 6.44 -4.49 -9.18
CA LEU A 84 6.03 -3.57 -8.14
C LEU A 84 7.29 -3.04 -7.43
N ILE A 85 7.35 -1.72 -7.26
CA ILE A 85 8.35 -1.02 -6.46
C ILE A 85 7.59 -0.19 -5.43
N GLU A 86 7.79 -0.45 -4.14
CA GLU A 86 7.17 0.27 -3.02
C GLU A 86 8.17 1.21 -2.36
N ASP A 87 7.80 2.47 -2.16
CA ASP A 87 8.60 3.51 -1.50
C ASP A 87 10.05 3.56 -2.01
N GLY A 88 10.18 3.75 -3.32
CA GLY A 88 11.46 3.92 -4.00
C GLY A 88 12.16 5.24 -3.67
N LEU A 89 11.46 6.23 -3.14
CA LEU A 89 11.98 7.56 -2.85
C LEU A 89 11.50 8.04 -1.47
N ASN A 90 12.07 9.13 -0.98
CA ASN A 90 11.69 9.73 0.29
C ASN A 90 10.23 10.23 0.26
N GLU A 91 9.51 10.11 1.37
CA GLU A 91 8.11 10.51 1.55
C GLU A 91 7.83 11.99 1.23
N ASN A 92 8.85 12.84 1.32
CA ASN A 92 8.75 14.26 0.99
C ASN A 92 9.17 14.58 -0.46
N ASP A 93 9.70 13.62 -1.23
CA ASP A 93 10.12 13.82 -2.61
C ASP A 93 8.99 13.53 -3.62
N TRP A 94 7.92 14.32 -3.52
CA TRP A 94 6.76 14.25 -4.41
C TRP A 94 7.14 14.40 -5.89
N SER A 95 8.10 15.29 -6.16
CA SER A 95 8.59 15.52 -7.52
C SER A 95 9.30 14.30 -8.10
N GLY A 96 10.13 13.63 -7.28
CA GLY A 96 10.83 12.42 -7.66
C GLY A 96 9.85 11.27 -7.87
N PHE A 97 8.86 11.11 -7.00
CA PHE A 97 7.81 10.10 -7.17
C PHE A 97 7.04 10.28 -8.49
N ALA A 98 6.66 11.52 -8.85
CA ALA A 98 6.03 11.79 -10.13
C ALA A 98 6.95 11.45 -11.33
N ARG A 99 8.25 11.78 -11.25
CA ARG A 99 9.24 11.39 -12.28
C ARG A 99 9.41 9.87 -12.37
N GLN A 100 9.48 9.17 -11.24
CA GLN A 100 9.57 7.72 -11.20
C GLN A 100 8.33 7.07 -11.83
N THR A 101 7.14 7.53 -11.46
CA THR A 101 5.87 7.03 -11.99
C THR A 101 5.78 7.27 -13.49
N ALA A 102 6.16 8.45 -13.98
CA ALA A 102 6.20 8.73 -15.41
C ALA A 102 7.17 7.80 -16.18
N ALA A 103 8.33 7.50 -15.59
CA ALA A 103 9.34 6.65 -16.23
C ALA A 103 8.99 5.14 -16.20
N GLN A 104 8.40 4.65 -15.10
CA GLN A 104 8.41 3.22 -14.77
C GLN A 104 7.02 2.57 -14.69
N SER A 105 5.92 3.34 -14.60
CA SER A 105 4.56 2.79 -14.39
C SER A 105 4.05 1.90 -15.53
N GLY A 106 4.57 2.09 -16.75
CA GLY A 106 4.30 1.19 -17.88
C GLY A 106 4.94 -0.21 -17.72
N ARG A 107 5.86 -0.37 -16.76
CA ARG A 107 6.60 -1.60 -16.50
C ARG A 107 6.22 -2.27 -15.18
N ALA A 108 6.15 -1.49 -14.11
CA ALA A 108 5.87 -1.93 -12.76
C ALA A 108 4.91 -0.96 -12.08
N GLN A 109 4.14 -1.46 -11.11
CA GLN A 109 3.38 -0.63 -10.18
C GLN A 109 4.35 0.16 -9.27
N ILE A 110 4.14 1.47 -9.14
CA ILE A 110 4.89 2.31 -8.19
C ILE A 110 4.01 2.51 -6.97
N VAL A 111 4.30 1.83 -5.86
CA VAL A 111 3.48 1.90 -4.64
C VAL A 111 3.98 3.01 -3.73
N GLY A 112 3.05 3.82 -3.21
CA GLY A 112 3.32 4.67 -2.05
C GLY A 112 2.73 4.08 -0.77
N ASP A 113 3.56 3.92 0.28
CA ASP A 113 3.15 3.69 1.67
C ASP A 113 3.41 4.97 2.49
N ASP A 114 4.67 5.30 2.77
CA ASP A 114 5.05 6.42 3.64
C ASP A 114 4.61 7.79 3.08
N ILE A 115 4.63 7.97 1.75
CA ILE A 115 4.17 9.22 1.12
C ILE A 115 2.66 9.46 1.30
N PHE A 116 1.87 8.41 1.54
CA PHE A 116 0.42 8.51 1.69
C PHE A 116 -0.09 8.24 3.09
N VAL A 117 0.57 7.37 3.88
CA VAL A 117 0.17 6.93 5.22
C VAL A 117 -1.33 6.60 5.35
N THR A 118 -1.93 6.03 4.30
CA THR A 118 -3.38 5.77 4.19
C THR A 118 -4.26 7.02 4.41
N ASN A 119 -3.71 8.24 4.28
CA ASN A 119 -4.43 9.49 4.52
C ASN A 119 -5.13 10.00 3.24
N PRO A 120 -6.46 10.20 3.27
CA PRO A 120 -7.22 10.70 2.13
C PRO A 120 -6.69 12.01 1.51
N ALA A 121 -6.12 12.92 2.30
CA ALA A 121 -5.58 14.19 1.81
C ALA A 121 -4.32 13.97 0.95
N PHE A 122 -3.39 13.14 1.42
CA PHE A 122 -2.18 12.81 0.66
C PHE A 122 -2.49 11.96 -0.57
N ILE A 123 -3.47 11.06 -0.48
CA ILE A 123 -3.92 10.28 -1.64
C ILE A 123 -4.49 11.21 -2.73
N ARG A 124 -5.34 12.18 -2.37
CA ARG A 124 -5.85 13.17 -3.34
C ARG A 124 -4.73 13.96 -4.02
N ARG A 125 -3.72 14.37 -3.25
CA ARG A 125 -2.54 15.05 -3.78
C ARG A 125 -1.77 14.13 -4.74
N GLY A 126 -1.52 12.88 -4.36
CA GLY A 126 -0.84 11.90 -5.19
C GLY A 126 -1.54 11.65 -6.51
N ILE A 127 -2.87 11.59 -6.50
CA ILE A 127 -3.69 11.48 -7.71
C ILE A 127 -3.52 12.72 -8.60
N ALA A 128 -3.59 13.92 -8.03
CA ALA A 128 -3.43 15.17 -8.78
C ALA A 128 -2.02 15.31 -9.40
N GLU A 129 -0.98 14.86 -8.70
CA GLU A 129 0.41 14.96 -9.11
C GLU A 129 0.94 13.72 -9.87
N ASN A 130 0.11 12.67 -10.05
CA ASN A 130 0.52 11.37 -10.59
C ASN A 130 1.77 10.78 -9.89
N ALA A 131 1.80 10.86 -8.56
CA ALA A 131 2.98 10.48 -7.78
C ALA A 131 3.23 8.96 -7.70
N ALA A 132 2.17 8.13 -7.79
CA ALA A 132 2.26 6.68 -7.63
C ALA A 132 1.08 5.97 -8.34
N ASN A 133 1.11 4.63 -8.38
CA ASN A 133 0.01 3.74 -8.78
C ASN A 133 0.36 2.27 -8.48
N PRO A 134 0.10 1.71 -7.27
CA PRO A 134 -1.01 1.93 -6.34
C PRO A 134 -0.69 2.65 -5.02
N VAL A 135 -1.69 2.74 -4.12
CA VAL A 135 -1.52 3.08 -2.69
C VAL A 135 -1.42 1.81 -1.84
N LEU A 136 -0.49 1.76 -0.89
CA LEU A 136 -0.50 0.77 0.19
C LEU A 136 -1.48 1.22 1.28
N ILE A 137 -2.49 0.40 1.56
CA ILE A 137 -3.57 0.71 2.50
C ILE A 137 -3.37 -0.11 3.77
N THR A 138 -3.12 0.60 4.87
CA THR A 138 -2.81 0.02 6.15
C THR A 138 -3.76 0.58 7.20
N LEU A 139 -4.71 -0.24 7.65
CA LEU A 139 -5.90 0.22 8.38
C LEU A 139 -5.59 1.01 9.65
N ASN A 140 -4.58 0.57 10.40
CA ASN A 140 -4.21 1.21 11.66
C ASN A 140 -3.33 2.47 11.48
N GLN A 141 -2.96 2.86 10.25
CA GLN A 141 -2.38 4.19 10.00
C GLN A 141 -3.45 5.29 10.05
N ILE A 142 -4.66 5.01 9.54
CA ILE A 142 -5.77 5.99 9.54
C ILE A 142 -6.70 5.86 10.75
N GLY A 143 -6.79 4.66 11.34
CA GLY A 143 -7.38 4.45 12.67
C GLY A 143 -8.80 3.87 12.68
N SER A 144 -9.57 3.98 11.59
CA SER A 144 -10.89 3.36 11.49
C SER A 144 -11.17 2.66 10.15
N VAL A 145 -12.08 1.68 10.19
CA VAL A 145 -12.55 0.96 9.00
C VAL A 145 -13.24 1.93 8.03
N SER A 146 -14.07 2.84 8.54
CA SER A 146 -14.79 3.82 7.72
C SER A 146 -13.86 4.75 6.96
N GLU A 147 -12.81 5.26 7.60
CA GLU A 147 -11.82 6.12 6.93
C GLU A 147 -10.95 5.32 5.95
N THR A 148 -10.62 4.07 6.27
CA THR A 148 -9.96 3.17 5.32
C THR A 148 -10.82 2.96 4.06
N MET A 149 -12.12 2.73 4.23
CA MET A 149 -13.04 2.59 3.10
C MET A 149 -13.13 3.87 2.26
N GLN A 150 -13.04 5.05 2.88
CA GLN A 150 -12.96 6.33 2.16
C GLN A 150 -11.66 6.44 1.34
N ALA A 151 -10.51 6.08 1.91
CA ALA A 151 -9.24 6.05 1.19
C ALA A 151 -9.30 5.11 -0.04
N ILE A 152 -9.90 3.92 0.14
CA ILE A 152 -10.12 2.97 -0.96
C ILE A 152 -11.09 3.53 -2.01
N ALA A 153 -12.15 4.21 -1.59
CA ALA A 153 -13.11 4.84 -2.51
C ALA A 153 -12.42 5.87 -3.41
N LEU A 154 -11.54 6.71 -2.84
CA LEU A 154 -10.75 7.67 -3.62
C LEU A 154 -9.85 7.00 -4.66
N CYS A 155 -9.20 5.90 -4.29
CA CYS A 155 -8.38 5.13 -5.24
C CYS A 155 -9.25 4.60 -6.39
N ARG A 156 -10.43 4.04 -6.08
CA ARG A 156 -11.35 3.50 -7.09
C ARG A 156 -11.90 4.58 -8.03
N GLU A 157 -12.31 5.72 -7.48
CA GLU A 157 -12.82 6.86 -8.25
C GLU A 157 -11.77 7.39 -9.24
N ALA A 158 -10.50 7.39 -8.83
CA ALA A 158 -9.36 7.77 -9.68
C ALA A 158 -8.85 6.64 -10.59
N GLY A 159 -9.45 5.44 -10.53
CA GLY A 159 -8.99 4.26 -11.27
C GLY A 159 -7.67 3.66 -10.76
N TRP A 160 -7.13 4.15 -9.65
CA TRP A 160 -5.92 3.64 -9.01
C TRP A 160 -6.16 2.28 -8.37
N ALA A 161 -5.16 1.41 -8.45
CA ALA A 161 -5.13 0.20 -7.65
C ALA A 161 -4.73 0.54 -6.19
N TYR A 162 -4.99 -0.40 -5.29
CA TYR A 162 -4.55 -0.34 -3.89
C TYR A 162 -4.16 -1.74 -3.42
N VAL A 163 -3.29 -1.81 -2.43
CA VAL A 163 -2.81 -3.05 -1.83
C VAL A 163 -3.12 -3.01 -0.34
N ILE A 164 -3.91 -3.96 0.17
CA ILE A 164 -4.14 -4.06 1.61
C ILE A 164 -2.87 -4.62 2.26
N SER A 165 -2.38 -3.98 3.31
CA SER A 165 -1.12 -4.35 3.95
C SER A 165 -1.26 -4.69 5.43
N HIS A 166 -0.38 -5.57 5.89
CA HIS A 166 -0.16 -5.84 7.30
C HIS A 166 0.69 -4.75 7.97
N ARG A 167 1.05 -4.96 9.24
CA ARG A 167 2.14 -4.23 9.91
C ARG A 167 3.32 -5.15 10.24
N SER A 168 4.49 -4.57 10.48
CA SER A 168 5.66 -5.31 10.96
C SER A 168 5.41 -6.02 12.29
N GLY A 169 4.68 -5.38 13.23
CA GLY A 169 4.09 -6.02 14.40
C GLY A 169 2.65 -6.43 14.12
N GLU A 170 2.37 -7.74 14.07
CA GLU A 170 1.04 -8.30 13.81
C GLU A 170 0.62 -9.27 14.91
N THR A 171 -0.67 -9.56 14.94
CA THR A 171 -1.33 -10.52 15.82
C THR A 171 -1.89 -11.69 15.01
N GLU A 172 -2.50 -12.67 15.67
CA GLU A 172 -3.22 -13.77 15.03
C GLU A 172 -4.53 -13.33 14.34
N ASP A 173 -5.00 -12.10 14.58
CA ASP A 173 -6.24 -11.57 14.00
C ASP A 173 -6.16 -11.57 12.47
N ALA A 174 -7.10 -12.26 11.81
CA ALA A 174 -7.11 -12.40 10.36
C ALA A 174 -7.96 -11.33 9.65
N PHE A 175 -8.46 -10.30 10.34
CA PHE A 175 -9.39 -9.29 9.82
C PHE A 175 -9.01 -8.72 8.44
N ILE A 176 -7.73 -8.43 8.21
CA ILE A 176 -7.27 -7.86 6.94
C ILE A 176 -7.46 -8.81 5.75
N ALA A 177 -7.57 -10.12 5.96
CA ALA A 177 -7.89 -11.09 4.91
C ALA A 177 -9.34 -10.94 4.44
N ASP A 178 -10.31 -10.98 5.36
CA ASP A 178 -11.72 -10.73 5.07
C ASP A 178 -11.92 -9.34 4.46
N PHE A 179 -11.27 -8.33 5.03
CA PHE A 179 -11.32 -6.96 4.52
C PHE A 179 -10.78 -6.85 3.10
N ALA A 180 -9.66 -7.50 2.77
CA ALA A 180 -9.09 -7.48 1.42
C ALA A 180 -10.03 -8.12 0.37
N VAL A 181 -10.69 -9.23 0.72
CA VAL A 181 -11.67 -9.86 -0.16
C VAL A 181 -12.91 -8.99 -0.32
N ALA A 182 -13.47 -8.47 0.78
CA ALA A 182 -14.64 -7.59 0.75
C ALA A 182 -14.40 -6.30 -0.04
N MET A 183 -13.18 -5.76 0.05
CA MET A 183 -12.78 -4.59 -0.73
C MET A 183 -12.37 -4.94 -2.16
N GLY A 184 -12.30 -6.19 -2.59
CA GLY A 184 -12.17 -6.56 -4.01
C GLY A 184 -11.01 -5.89 -4.78
N GLY A 185 -9.94 -5.49 -4.09
CA GLY A 185 -8.79 -4.81 -4.70
C GLY A 185 -7.83 -5.74 -5.44
N GLY A 186 -7.94 -7.05 -5.17
CA GLY A 186 -7.14 -8.10 -5.82
C GLY A 186 -5.70 -8.22 -5.34
N GLN A 187 -5.27 -7.41 -4.36
CA GLN A 187 -3.89 -7.40 -3.85
C GLN A 187 -3.87 -7.30 -2.33
N ILE A 188 -3.08 -8.17 -1.69
CA ILE A 188 -2.80 -8.15 -0.26
C ILE A 188 -1.31 -8.46 -0.01
N LYS A 189 -0.68 -7.69 0.87
CA LYS A 189 0.69 -7.88 1.36
C LYS A 189 0.62 -8.24 2.84
N THR A 190 0.73 -9.52 3.16
CA THR A 190 0.64 -10.01 4.55
C THR A 190 1.87 -10.80 5.01
N GLY A 191 3.03 -10.57 4.37
CA GLY A 191 4.34 -11.05 4.84
C GLY A 191 4.80 -12.34 4.17
N SER A 192 5.73 -13.04 4.79
CA SER A 192 6.15 -14.36 4.31
C SER A 192 5.17 -15.46 4.72
N ALA A 193 5.16 -16.58 4.02
CA ALA A 193 4.52 -17.83 4.47
C ALA A 193 5.30 -18.50 5.62
N SER A 194 5.56 -17.74 6.68
CA SER A 194 6.27 -18.12 7.89
C SER A 194 5.86 -17.16 9.01
N ARG A 195 5.92 -17.64 10.25
CA ARG A 195 5.39 -17.01 11.47
C ARG A 195 3.86 -16.98 11.49
N SER A 196 3.27 -17.44 12.59
CA SER A 196 1.84 -17.75 12.67
C SER A 196 0.95 -16.54 12.47
N GLU A 197 1.40 -15.34 12.87
CA GLU A 197 0.63 -14.10 12.69
C GLU A 197 0.44 -13.73 11.21
N ARG A 198 1.29 -14.24 10.31
CA ARG A 198 1.16 -14.10 8.84
C ARG A 198 0.33 -15.22 8.25
N ILE A 199 0.63 -16.45 8.69
CA ILE A 199 -0.06 -17.67 8.23
C ILE A 199 -1.56 -17.59 8.55
N ALA A 200 -1.96 -17.00 9.67
CA ALA A 200 -3.36 -16.78 10.01
C ALA A 200 -4.16 -16.10 8.89
N LYS A 201 -3.59 -15.06 8.27
CA LYS A 201 -4.25 -14.35 7.15
C LYS A 201 -4.29 -15.19 5.88
N TYR A 202 -3.22 -15.93 5.58
CA TYR A 202 -3.20 -16.83 4.43
C TYR A 202 -4.21 -17.97 4.56
N ASN A 203 -4.28 -18.59 5.74
CA ASN A 203 -5.27 -19.64 6.02
C ASN A 203 -6.68 -19.09 5.90
N ARG A 204 -6.94 -17.89 6.44
CA ARG A 204 -8.25 -17.25 6.31
C ARG A 204 -8.63 -16.99 4.85
N LEU A 205 -7.70 -16.59 3.98
CA LEU A 205 -7.96 -16.44 2.55
C LEU A 205 -8.34 -17.77 1.88
N LEU A 206 -7.69 -18.87 2.26
CA LEU A 206 -8.02 -20.22 1.75
C LEU A 206 -9.40 -20.68 2.25
N GLU A 207 -9.76 -20.37 3.49
CA GLU A 207 -11.09 -20.62 4.03
C GLU A 207 -12.16 -19.84 3.26
N ILE A 208 -11.95 -18.54 3.05
CA ILE A 208 -12.87 -17.70 2.26
C ILE A 208 -13.01 -18.22 0.82
N GLU A 209 -11.92 -18.64 0.18
CA GLU A 209 -11.96 -19.25 -1.15
C GLU A 209 -12.81 -20.54 -1.14
N ALA A 210 -12.63 -21.40 -0.14
CA ALA A 210 -13.41 -22.62 0.02
C ALA A 210 -14.90 -22.34 0.28
N GLU A 211 -15.22 -21.33 1.11
CA GLU A 211 -16.58 -20.87 1.40
C GLU A 211 -17.29 -20.34 0.14
N LEU A 212 -16.58 -19.56 -0.69
CA LEU A 212 -17.11 -19.00 -1.94
C LEU A 212 -17.21 -20.03 -3.08
N GLY A 213 -16.37 -21.07 -3.07
CA GLY A 213 -16.33 -22.11 -4.09
C GLY A 213 -16.22 -21.54 -5.50
N ARG A 214 -17.18 -21.88 -6.38
CA ARG A 214 -17.20 -21.42 -7.78
C ARG A 214 -17.45 -19.91 -7.96
N ALA A 215 -17.89 -19.21 -6.91
CA ALA A 215 -18.06 -17.77 -6.97
C ALA A 215 -16.73 -17.01 -6.82
N ALA A 216 -15.68 -17.66 -6.31
CA ALA A 216 -14.36 -17.05 -6.19
C ALA A 216 -13.68 -16.90 -7.55
N THR A 217 -13.06 -15.75 -7.79
CA THR A 217 -12.23 -15.52 -8.98
C THR A 217 -10.87 -15.00 -8.58
N PHE A 218 -9.80 -15.71 -8.98
CA PHE A 218 -8.44 -15.22 -8.87
C PHE A 218 -8.00 -14.61 -10.20
N ARG A 219 -7.59 -13.34 -10.17
CA ARG A 219 -7.04 -12.63 -11.32
C ARG A 219 -5.69 -12.02 -10.94
N SER A 220 -4.73 -12.12 -11.86
CA SER A 220 -3.45 -11.46 -11.65
C SER A 220 -3.64 -9.95 -11.76
N PRO A 221 -3.25 -9.16 -10.75
CA PRO A 221 -3.30 -7.69 -10.81
C PRO A 221 -2.28 -7.11 -11.80
N PHE A 222 -1.40 -7.94 -12.36
CA PHE A 222 -0.31 -7.55 -13.26
C PHE A 222 -0.52 -8.05 -14.71
N ALA A 223 -1.65 -8.72 -15.00
CA ALA A 223 -1.96 -9.16 -16.36
C ALA A 223 -2.18 -7.94 -17.27
N ARG A 224 -1.31 -7.75 -18.27
CA ARG A 224 -1.49 -6.73 -19.30
C ARG A 224 -2.38 -7.30 -20.42
N GLY A 225 -3.47 -6.63 -20.77
CA GLY A 225 -4.20 -6.91 -22.00
C GLY A 225 -5.69 -7.29 -21.87
N GLU A 226 -6.25 -7.42 -20.67
CA GLU A 226 -7.70 -7.26 -20.52
C GLU A 226 -7.95 -5.80 -20.21
N SER A 227 -8.34 -5.04 -21.23
CA SER A 227 -8.95 -3.73 -21.03
C SER A 227 -9.93 -3.84 -19.87
N ARG A 228 -9.77 -3.02 -18.81
CA ARG A 228 -10.90 -2.67 -17.96
C ARG A 228 -11.89 -1.97 -18.89
N SER A 229 -12.73 -2.74 -19.58
CA SER A 229 -13.84 -2.19 -20.34
C SER A 229 -14.69 -1.49 -19.30
N ALA A 230 -14.81 -0.17 -19.45
CA ALA A 230 -15.62 0.70 -18.61
C ALA A 230 -17.13 0.43 -18.80
N SER A 231 -17.53 -0.80 -19.13
CA SER A 231 -18.90 -1.17 -19.52
C SER A 231 -19.53 -2.28 -18.67
N GLY A 232 -18.91 -2.67 -17.55
CA GLY A 232 -19.43 -3.75 -16.69
C GLY A 232 -20.11 -3.32 -15.37
N MET A 233 -19.79 -2.15 -14.83
CA MET A 233 -20.41 -1.66 -13.60
C MET A 233 -21.50 -0.65 -13.94
N ARG A 234 -22.71 -1.14 -14.22
CA ARG A 234 -23.90 -0.28 -14.10
C ARG A 234 -24.04 0.09 -12.62
N ASN A 235 -24.11 1.38 -12.36
CA ASN A 235 -24.55 1.93 -11.07
C ASN A 235 -25.96 1.37 -10.78
N GLY A 236 -26.04 0.31 -9.98
CA GLY A 236 -27.31 -0.37 -9.68
C GLY A 236 -27.20 -1.54 -8.69
N ASP A 237 -26.11 -2.31 -8.71
CA ASP A 237 -26.10 -3.61 -8.00
C ASP A 237 -25.46 -3.61 -6.60
N SER A 238 -24.88 -2.49 -6.15
CA SER A 238 -24.34 -2.37 -4.78
C SER A 238 -25.43 -2.30 -3.70
N ASN A 239 -26.69 -2.08 -4.08
CA ASN A 239 -27.81 -1.97 -3.14
C ASN A 239 -28.64 -3.26 -2.99
N LEU A 240 -28.40 -4.28 -3.81
CA LEU A 240 -29.13 -5.56 -3.71
C LEU A 240 -28.47 -6.56 -2.74
N SER A 241 -27.14 -6.50 -2.54
CA SER A 241 -26.44 -7.41 -1.62
C SER A 241 -26.59 -7.00 -0.15
N LEU A 242 -26.65 -5.70 0.15
CA LEU A 242 -26.81 -5.18 1.52
C LEU A 242 -28.23 -5.41 2.08
N ARG A 243 -29.26 -5.47 1.22
CA ARG A 243 -30.64 -5.77 1.65
C ARG A 243 -30.82 -7.22 2.12
N ARG A 244 -30.00 -8.16 1.65
CA ARG A 244 -30.02 -9.55 2.11
C ARG A 244 -29.35 -9.74 3.47
N ALA A 245 -28.50 -8.81 3.91
CA ALA A 245 -27.75 -8.89 5.16
C ALA A 245 -28.44 -8.23 6.37
N GLY A 246 -29.65 -7.67 6.20
CA GLY A 246 -30.42 -7.09 7.32
C GLY A 246 -29.80 -5.84 7.97
N ILE A 247 -28.83 -5.19 7.33
CA ILE A 247 -28.16 -4.00 7.86
C ILE A 247 -29.00 -2.76 7.49
N PRO A 248 -29.53 -1.99 8.47
CA PRO A 248 -30.33 -0.81 8.17
C PRO A 248 -29.47 0.30 7.54
N ASN A 249 -30.03 0.93 6.50
CA ASN A 249 -29.41 2.03 5.77
C ASN A 249 -29.43 3.31 6.62
N VAL A 250 -28.27 3.75 7.10
CA VAL A 250 -28.14 5.02 7.82
C VAL A 250 -28.02 6.14 6.80
N SER A 251 -29.13 6.82 6.50
CA SER A 251 -29.11 8.03 5.68
C SER A 251 -28.47 9.19 6.45
N PRO A 252 -27.64 10.03 5.83
CA PRO A 252 -27.13 11.23 6.47
C PRO A 252 -28.29 12.21 6.72
N ALA A 253 -28.40 12.67 7.97
CA ALA A 253 -29.40 13.64 8.39
C ALA A 253 -29.25 14.95 7.58
N ARG A 254 -30.34 15.40 6.96
CA ARG A 254 -30.43 16.73 6.34
C ARG A 254 -30.45 17.78 7.45
N GLY A 255 -29.30 18.41 7.71
CA GLY A 255 -29.21 19.62 8.52
C GLY A 255 -29.84 20.80 7.77
N SER A 256 -30.86 21.39 8.38
CA SER A 256 -31.63 22.52 7.88
C SER A 256 -30.80 23.81 7.84
N GLN A 257 -30.69 24.42 6.66
CA GLN A 257 -30.37 25.84 6.55
C GLN A 257 -31.60 26.63 7.01
N ARG A 258 -31.50 27.31 8.15
CA ARG A 258 -32.33 28.49 8.45
C ARG A 258 -31.39 29.68 8.56
N GLY A 259 -31.58 30.63 7.64
CA GLY A 259 -30.93 31.93 7.69
C GLY A 259 -31.42 32.74 8.87
N VAL A 260 -30.52 33.57 9.41
CA VAL A 260 -30.86 34.74 10.20
C VAL A 260 -30.04 35.88 9.64
N GLY A 261 -30.75 36.91 9.18
CA GLY A 261 -30.19 38.11 8.59
C GLY A 261 -29.57 39.06 9.63
N ALA A 262 -28.86 40.02 9.05
CA ALA A 262 -28.21 41.19 9.62
C ALA A 262 -28.87 41.83 10.84
N GLU A 263 -28.04 42.30 11.77
CA GLU A 263 -28.07 43.70 12.24
C GLU A 263 -26.76 44.08 12.96
N ALA A 264 -26.53 45.39 13.01
CA ALA A 264 -25.23 46.05 13.09
C ALA A 264 -24.87 46.58 14.51
N ARG A 265 -23.70 47.25 14.55
CA ARG A 265 -23.10 48.09 15.63
C ARG A 265 -22.28 47.25 16.63
N GLY A 266 -20.99 47.46 16.87
CA GLY A 266 -20.20 48.68 16.90
C GLY A 266 -19.80 48.95 18.36
N SER A 267 -18.52 48.77 18.72
CA SER A 267 -17.78 49.56 19.72
C SER A 267 -16.45 48.91 20.07
N ALA A 268 -15.52 49.79 20.42
CA ALA A 268 -14.09 49.57 20.59
C ALA A 268 -13.73 48.89 21.93
N HIS A 269 -12.60 48.18 21.93
CA HIS A 269 -11.63 48.31 23.02
C HIS A 269 -10.20 47.90 22.60
N PRO A 270 -9.17 48.73 22.88
CA PRO A 270 -7.77 48.33 22.88
C PRO A 270 -7.29 47.97 24.29
N ARG A 271 -6.02 47.52 24.38
CA ARG A 271 -5.21 47.09 25.56
C ARG A 271 -5.29 45.57 25.79
N ARG A 272 -4.20 44.84 26.02
CA ARG A 272 -2.82 45.18 26.41
C ARG A 272 -1.90 44.04 26.00
#